data_AF-A0A9D6ELA8-F1
#
_entry.id   AF-A0A9D6ELA8-F1
#
_cell.length_a   1.000
_cell.length_b   1.000
_cell.length_c   1.000
_cell.angle_alpha   90.00
_cell.angle_beta   90.00
_cell.angle_gamma   90.00
#
_symmetry.space_group_name_H-M   'P 1'
#
loop_
_entity.id
_entity.type
_entity.pdbx_description
1 polymer ?
#
loop_
_entity_poly.entity_id
_entity_poly.type
_entity_poly.pdbx_seq_one_letter_code
_entity_poly.pdbx_strand_id
1 'polypeptide(L)' 'MGRSDQLPGHIERALANGVTREELGELITHMAFYAGWPAAMTAGRIAKKVFDERKP' A
#
# COMPACT_ATOMS: atom_id res chain seq x y z
N MET A 1 7.43 -3.85 15.18
CA MET A 1 7.58 -4.33 13.79
C MET A 1 7.89 -3.14 12.89
N GLY A 2 9.16 -2.94 12.52
CA GLY A 2 9.65 -1.80 11.73
C GLY A 2 9.91 -2.15 10.27
N ARG A 3 8.86 -2.43 9.49
CA ARG A 3 8.95 -2.74 8.05
C ARG A 3 8.19 -1.75 7.17
N SER A 4 7.51 -0.78 7.76
CA SER A 4 6.74 0.26 7.06
C SER A 4 7.60 1.13 6.15
N ASP A 5 8.88 1.33 6.48
CA ASP A 5 9.78 2.21 5.73
C ASP A 5 10.13 1.66 4.33
N GLN A 6 10.02 0.34 4.13
CA GLN A 6 10.24 -0.30 2.83
C GLN A 6 8.98 -0.32 1.97
N LEU A 7 7.80 -0.14 2.57
CA LEU A 7 6.52 -0.27 1.88
C LEU A 7 6.33 0.75 0.73
N PRO A 8 6.74 2.03 0.82
CA PRO A 8 6.63 2.97 -0.30
C PRO A 8 7.32 2.45 -1.56
N GLY A 9 8.58 2.00 -1.46
CA GLY A 9 9.34 1.49 -2.60
C GLY A 9 8.75 0.21 -3.21
N HIS A 10 8.15 -0.66 -2.39
CA HIS A 10 7.45 -1.84 -2.89
C HIS A 10 6.15 -1.47 -3.62
N ILE A 11 5.40 -0.48 -3.14
CA ILE A 11 4.17 0.00 -3.80
C ILE A 11 4.52 0.64 -5.14
N GLU A 12 5.55 1.50 -5.20
CA GLU A 12 6.01 2.10 -6.45
C GLU A 12 6.41 1.05 -7.49
N ARG A 13 7.13 0.02 -7.05
CA ARG A 13 7.53 -1.10 -7.92
C ARG A 13 6.34 -1.93 -8.37
N ALA A 14 5.36 -2.19 -7.49
CA ALA A 14 4.13 -2.88 -7.87
C ALA A 14 3.39 -2.13 -8.98
N LEU A 15 3.24 -0.80 -8.84
CA LEU A 15 2.63 0.06 -9.86
C LEU A 15 3.45 0.07 -11.16
N ALA A 16 4.78 0.10 -11.09
CA ALA A 16 5.65 0.04 -12.27
C ALA A 16 5.55 -1.31 -13.01
N ASN A 17 5.21 -2.37 -12.28
CA ASN A 17 5.01 -3.72 -12.83
C ASN A 17 3.55 -3.97 -13.27
N GLY A 18 2.69 -2.96 -13.26
CA GLY A 18 1.32 -3.04 -13.77
C GLY A 18 0.24 -3.36 -12.75
N VAL A 19 0.57 -3.51 -11.45
CA VAL A 19 -0.45 -3.59 -10.40
C VAL A 19 -1.20 -2.26 -10.34
N THR A 20 -2.52 -2.32 -10.26
CA THR A 20 -3.38 -1.14 -10.24
C THR A 20 -3.55 -0.58 -8.83
N ARG A 21 -3.97 0.69 -8.75
CA ARG A 21 -4.33 1.31 -7.44
C ARG A 21 -5.52 0.60 -6.79
N GLU A 22 -6.43 0.05 -7.59
CA GLU A 22 -7.60 -0.69 -7.13
C GLU A 22 -7.20 -2.02 -6.50
N GLU A 23 -6.40 -2.84 -7.19
CA GLU A 23 -5.87 -4.11 -6.64
C GLU A 23 -5.07 -3.88 -5.34
N LEU A 24 -4.28 -2.81 -5.25
CA LEU A 24 -3.59 -2.45 -4.00
C LEU A 24 -4.58 -2.08 -2.88
N GLY A 25 -5.66 -1.37 -3.20
CA GLY A 25 -6.73 -1.04 -2.26
C GLY A 25 -7.45 -2.29 -1.74
N GLU A 26 -7.75 -3.24 -2.62
CA GLU A 26 -8.33 -4.53 -2.26
C GLU A 26 -7.39 -5.36 -1.37
N LEU A 27 -6.11 -5.43 -1.71
CA LEU A 27 -5.11 -6.14 -0.93
C LEU A 27 -4.96 -5.55 0.49
N ILE A 28 -4.93 -4.22 0.60
CA ILE A 28 -4.90 -3.53 1.91
C ILE A 28 -6.18 -3.81 2.71
N THR A 29 -7.33 -3.87 2.04
CA THR A 29 -8.60 -4.25 2.68
C THR A 29 -8.57 -5.69 3.18
N HIS A 30 -8.03 -6.62 2.39
CA HIS A 30 -7.83 -8.02 2.77
C HIS A 30 -6.88 -8.15 3.98
N MET A 31 -5.83 -7.34 4.03
CA MET A 31 -4.91 -7.28 5.16
C MET A 31 -5.59 -6.89 6.48
N ALA A 32 -6.69 -6.14 6.46
CA ALA A 32 -7.41 -5.78 7.69
C ALA A 32 -7.90 -7.02 8.45
N PHE A 33 -8.26 -8.09 7.72
CA PHE A 33 -8.74 -9.35 8.29
C PHE A 33 -7.60 -10.31 8.64
N TYR A 34 -6.53 -10.36 7.85
CA TYR A 34 -5.43 -11.32 8.03
C TYR A 34 -4.24 -10.80 8.86
N ALA A 35 -4.02 -9.49 8.86
CA ALA A 35 -2.92 -8.83 9.57
C ALA A 35 -3.42 -7.78 10.58
N GLY A 36 -4.73 -7.57 10.67
CA GLY A 36 -5.38 -6.65 11.60
C GLY A 36 -5.51 -5.22 11.06
N TRP A 37 -6.56 -4.53 11.52
CA TRP A 37 -6.84 -3.14 11.19
C TRP A 37 -5.68 -2.15 11.38
N PRO A 38 -4.86 -2.23 12.46
CA PRO A 38 -3.72 -1.31 12.63
C PRO A 38 -2.69 -1.40 11.50
N ALA A 39 -2.41 -2.61 11.01
CA ALA A 39 -1.48 -2.83 9.91
C ALA A 39 -2.05 -2.31 8.58
N ALA A 40 -3.32 -2.63 8.29
CA ALA A 40 -4.01 -2.16 7.09
C ALA A 40 -4.11 -0.63 7.02
N MET A 41 -4.44 0.04 8.13
CA MET A 41 -4.50 1.50 8.18
C MET A 41 -3.13 2.16 7.99
N THR A 42 -2.06 1.54 8.50
CA THR A 42 -0.69 2.01 8.26
C THR A 42 -0.32 1.88 6.79
N ALA A 43 -0.61 0.72 6.17
CA ALA A 43 -0.39 0.49 4.75
C ALA A 43 -1.21 1.45 3.87
N GLY A 44 -2.49 1.66 4.20
CA GLY A 44 -3.37 2.58 3.47
C GLY A 44 -2.89 4.02 3.46
N ARG A 45 -2.39 4.54 4.59
CA ARG A 45 -1.80 5.89 4.65
C ARG A 45 -0.54 6.02 3.78
N ILE A 46 0.31 5.00 3.79
CA ILE A 46 1.52 4.96 2.97
C ILE A 46 1.16 4.87 1.48
N ALA A 47 0.24 3.98 1.11
CA ALA A 47 -0.25 3.84 -0.27
C ALA A 47 -0.82 5.16 -0.79
N LYS A 48 -1.66 5.84 0.01
CA LYS A 48 -2.19 7.16 -0.33
C LYS A 48 -1.07 8.17 -0.60
N LYS A 49 -0.05 8.25 0.26
CA LYS A 49 1.08 9.16 0.07
C LYS A 49 1.79 8.91 -1.27
N VAL A 50 2.09 7.65 -1.58
CA VAL A 50 2.71 7.27 -2.87
C VAL A 50 1.80 7.66 -4.05
N PHE A 51 0.49 7.42 -3.95
CA PHE A 51 -0.46 7.76 -5.02
C PHE A 51 -0.58 9.27 -5.27
N ASP A 52 -0.45 10.08 -4.21
CA ASP A 52 -0.48 11.55 -4.29
C ASP A 52 0.84 12.11 -4.86
N GLU A 53 1.98 11.49 -4.55
CA GLU A 53 3.31 11.85 -5.07
C GLU A 53 3.48 11.46 -6.54
N ARG A 54 2.92 10.31 -6.94
CA ARG A 54 2.82 9.84 -8.32
C ARG A 54 1.64 10.54 -9.03
N LYS A 55 1.75 11.86 -9.22
CA LYS A 55 0.89 12.57 -10.17
C LYS A 55 1.08 11.98 -11.59
N PRO A 56 0.03 11.93 -12.42
CA PRO A 56 0.06 11.29 -13.73
C PRO A 56 1.15 11.85 -14.65
#